data_AF-G0R457-F1
#
_entry.id   AF-G0R457-F1
#
_cell.length_a   1.000
_cell.length_b   1.000
_cell.length_c   1.000
_cell.angle_alpha   90.00
_cell.angle_beta   90.00
_cell.angle_gamma   90.00
#
_symmetry.space_group_name_H-M   'P 1'
#
loop_
_entity.id
_entity.type
_entity.pdbx_description
1 polymer ?
#
loop_
_entity_poly.entity_id
_entity_poly.type
_entity_poly.pdbx_seq_one_letter_code
_entity_poly.pdbx_strand_id
1 'polypeptide(L)'
;ILLKIEYLKIKQLTRKYNLRNKKNKSKNSLKPYLLQITLGLNAILEGLAIGLEKDGQNVQYYLELLLLLQMVLQGIYVQVNYVKKAQIISNLKVTTIMVIILAIMNIIGIGIGWILSGSENYI
;
A
#
# COMPACT_ATOMS: atom_id res chain seq x y z
N ILE A 1 2.08 10.15 -54.97
CA ILE A 1 3.37 10.49 -54.32
C ILE A 1 3.14 11.29 -53.03
N LEU A 2 2.34 12.36 -53.03
CA LEU A 2 2.01 13.18 -51.85
C LEU A 2 1.50 12.38 -50.63
N LEU A 3 0.49 11.52 -50.84
CA LEU A 3 -0.09 10.67 -49.78
C LEU A 3 0.94 9.76 -49.08
N LYS A 4 1.95 9.30 -49.83
CA LYS A 4 3.01 8.43 -49.30
C LYS A 4 3.96 9.23 -48.40
N ILE A 5 4.19 10.51 -48.71
CA ILE A 5 5.02 11.42 -47.93
C ILE A 5 4.33 11.76 -46.60
N GLU A 6 3.02 12.06 -46.62
CA GLU A 6 2.27 12.35 -45.39
C GLU A 6 2.19 11.15 -44.45
N TYR A 7 1.91 9.95 -44.99
CA TYR A 7 1.89 8.72 -44.21
C TYR A 7 3.23 8.46 -43.50
N LEU A 8 4.35 8.66 -44.19
CA LEU A 8 5.69 8.51 -43.61
C LEU A 8 5.95 9.54 -42.51
N LYS A 9 5.48 10.79 -42.68
CA LYS A 9 5.61 11.86 -41.68
C LYS A 9 4.83 11.54 -40.40
N ILE A 10 3.59 11.05 -40.54
CA ILE A 10 2.76 10.60 -39.40
C ILE A 10 3.43 9.44 -38.67
N LYS A 11 3.90 8.42 -39.40
CA LYS A 11 4.58 7.24 -38.82
C LYS A 11 5.84 7.61 -38.02
N GLN A 12 6.60 8.62 -38.48
CA GLN A 12 7.77 9.13 -37.78
C GLN A 12 7.40 9.92 -36.51
N LEU A 13 6.34 10.72 -36.56
CA LEU A 13 5.82 11.44 -35.40
C LEU A 13 5.32 10.47 -34.33
N THR A 14 4.58 9.43 -34.70
CA THR A 14 4.11 8.40 -33.78
C THR A 14 5.28 7.65 -33.14
N ARG A 15 6.34 7.34 -33.91
CA ARG A 15 7.57 6.74 -33.36
C ARG A 15 8.28 7.65 -32.37
N LYS A 16 8.45 8.94 -32.68
CA LYS A 16 9.07 9.92 -31.76
C LYS A 16 8.27 10.08 -30.47
N TYR A 17 6.94 10.13 -30.57
CA TYR A 17 6.05 10.20 -29.41
C TYR A 17 6.19 8.96 -28.50
N ASN A 18 6.14 7.76 -29.09
CA ASN A 18 6.29 6.50 -28.34
C ASN A 18 7.68 6.36 -27.68
N LEU A 19 8.75 6.78 -28.36
CA LEU A 19 10.11 6.77 -27.80
C LEU A 19 10.28 7.76 -26.64
N ARG A 20 9.66 8.95 -26.74
CA ARG A 20 9.68 9.95 -25.67
C ARG A 20 8.88 9.47 -24.45
N ASN A 21 7.72 8.84 -24.64
CA ASN A 21 6.96 8.21 -23.56
C ASN A 21 7.69 7.01 -22.93
N LYS A 22 8.43 6.23 -23.72
CA LYS A 22 9.23 5.11 -23.21
C LYS A 22 10.40 5.59 -22.33
N LYS A 23 11.08 6.70 -22.69
CA LYS A 23 12.14 7.30 -21.86
C LYS A 23 11.62 7.85 -20.52
N ASN A 24 10.40 8.39 -20.48
CA ASN A 24 9.80 8.90 -19.23
C ASN A 24 9.27 7.81 -18.30
N LYS A 25 9.09 6.57 -18.76
CA LYS A 25 8.65 5.43 -17.93
C LYS A 25 9.74 4.80 -17.06
N SER A 26 11.01 5.20 -17.23
CA SER A 26 12.17 4.59 -16.54
C SER A 26 12.56 5.26 -15.22
N LYS A 27 11.66 6.02 -14.58
CA LYS A 27 11.87 6.43 -13.19
C LYS A 27 11.32 5.33 -12.29
N ASN A 28 12.21 4.47 -11.79
CA ASN A 28 11.92 3.60 -10.66
C ASN A 28 11.44 4.48 -9.50
N SER A 29 10.13 4.58 -9.33
CA SER A 29 9.57 5.36 -8.24
C SER A 29 9.73 4.54 -6.97
N LEU A 30 10.52 5.03 -6.01
CA LEU A 30 10.60 4.46 -4.65
C LEU A 30 9.30 4.69 -3.85
N LYS A 31 8.38 5.52 -4.38
CA LYS A 31 7.08 5.88 -3.78
C LYS A 31 6.27 4.68 -3.25
N PRO A 32 6.03 3.59 -4.01
CA PRO A 32 5.34 2.40 -3.51
C PRO A 32 5.99 1.79 -2.27
N TYR A 33 7.33 1.69 -2.24
CA TYR A 33 8.05 1.10 -1.11
C TYR A 33 8.02 2.00 0.13
N LEU A 34 8.22 3.32 -0.05
CA LEU A 34 8.04 4.30 1.02
C LEU A 34 6.63 4.24 1.60
N LEU A 35 5.62 4.16 0.72
CA LEU A 35 4.24 4.03 1.15
C LEU A 35 4.00 2.75 1.96
N GLN A 36 4.56 1.62 1.51
CA GLN A 36 4.44 0.35 2.22
C GLN A 36 5.04 0.44 3.64
N ILE A 37 6.19 1.09 3.79
CA ILE A 37 6.84 1.28 5.10
C ILE A 37 5.97 2.14 6.01
N THR A 38 5.46 3.28 5.50
CA THR A 38 4.59 4.17 6.29
C THR A 38 3.32 3.48 6.75
N LEU A 39 2.64 2.75 5.85
CA LEU A 39 1.43 2.00 6.18
C LEU A 39 1.74 0.86 7.18
N GLY A 40 2.88 0.19 7.02
CA GLY A 40 3.31 -0.87 7.92
C GLY A 40 3.61 -0.39 9.34
N LEU A 41 4.29 0.75 9.49
CA LEU A 41 4.52 1.36 10.82
C LEU A 41 3.19 1.76 11.47
N ASN A 42 2.26 2.31 10.70
CA ASN A 42 0.94 2.68 11.18
C ASN A 42 0.15 1.45 11.67
N ALA A 43 0.19 0.34 10.92
CA ALA A 43 -0.39 -0.94 11.29
C ALA A 43 0.18 -1.52 12.61
N ILE A 44 1.52 -1.45 12.80
CA ILE A 44 2.13 -1.89 14.06
C ILE A 44 1.63 -1.06 15.24
N LEU A 45 1.55 0.27 15.09
CA LEU A 45 1.07 1.16 16.15
C LEU A 45 -0.41 0.95 16.47
N GLU A 46 -1.24 0.73 15.45
CA GLU A 46 -2.67 0.39 15.61
C GLU A 46 -2.84 -0.94 16.35
N GLY A 47 -2.10 -1.97 15.96
CA GLY A 47 -2.10 -3.26 16.67
C GLY A 47 -1.58 -3.14 18.11
N LEU A 48 -0.53 -2.37 18.32
CA LEU A 48 0.05 -2.12 19.64
C LEU A 48 -0.97 -1.49 20.59
N ALA A 49 -1.71 -0.48 20.12
CA ALA A 49 -2.74 0.18 20.91
C ALA A 49 -3.83 -0.81 21.37
N ILE A 50 -4.24 -1.73 20.50
CA ILE A 50 -5.22 -2.78 20.82
C ILE A 50 -4.65 -3.76 21.86
N GLY A 51 -3.40 -4.19 21.67
CA GLY A 51 -2.77 -5.14 22.60
C GLY A 51 -2.47 -4.55 23.98
N LEU A 52 -2.31 -3.23 24.07
CA LEU A 52 -2.10 -2.51 25.34
C LEU A 52 -3.42 -2.24 26.09
N GLU A 53 -4.56 -2.24 25.41
CA GLU A 53 -5.85 -1.94 26.03
C GLU A 53 -6.24 -3.06 27.01
N LYS A 54 -6.29 -2.72 28.30
CA LYS A 54 -6.68 -3.64 29.38
C LYS A 54 -8.06 -3.37 29.97
N ASP A 55 -8.56 -2.14 29.83
CA ASP A 55 -9.70 -1.67 30.60
C ASP A 55 -10.96 -1.47 29.74
N GLY A 56 -11.87 -2.44 29.85
CA GLY A 56 -13.24 -2.32 29.39
C GLY A 56 -13.51 -3.01 28.06
N GLN A 57 -14.35 -4.06 28.12
CA GLN A 57 -14.87 -4.79 26.96
C GLN A 57 -15.43 -3.85 25.87
N ASN A 58 -15.95 -2.69 26.28
CA ASN A 58 -16.46 -1.68 25.36
C ASN A 58 -15.34 -0.98 24.57
N VAL A 59 -14.24 -0.60 25.21
CA VAL A 59 -13.12 0.13 24.57
C VAL A 59 -12.39 -0.79 23.59
N GLN A 60 -12.16 -2.04 23.98
CA GLN A 60 -11.58 -3.06 23.12
C GLN A 60 -12.45 -3.30 21.86
N TYR A 61 -13.77 -3.40 22.01
CA TYR A 61 -14.68 -3.58 20.88
C TYR A 61 -14.61 -2.41 19.87
N TYR A 62 -14.58 -1.17 20.34
CA TYR A 62 -14.46 0.00 19.45
C TYR A 62 -13.11 0.07 18.75
N LEU A 63 -12.03 -0.31 19.43
CA LEU A 63 -10.69 -0.38 18.87
C LEU A 63 -10.56 -1.46 17.80
N GLU A 64 -11.11 -2.65 18.02
CA GLU A 64 -11.16 -3.74 17.02
C GLU A 64 -11.99 -3.34 15.80
N LEU A 65 -13.14 -2.68 16.00
CA LEU A 65 -13.97 -2.18 14.91
C LEU A 65 -13.25 -1.09 14.10
N LEU A 66 -12.56 -0.18 14.79
CA LEU A 66 -11.74 0.86 14.15
C LEU A 66 -10.61 0.24 13.33
N LEU A 67 -9.95 -0.80 13.84
CA LEU A 67 -8.91 -1.54 13.12
C LEU A 67 -9.46 -2.16 11.83
N LEU A 68 -10.62 -2.81 11.90
CA LEU A 68 -11.24 -3.42 10.72
C LEU A 68 -11.53 -2.37 9.64
N LEU A 69 -12.10 -1.23 10.03
CA LEU A 69 -12.37 -0.14 9.10
C LEU A 69 -11.08 0.40 8.48
N GLN A 70 -10.06 0.58 9.31
CA GLN A 70 -8.76 1.10 8.92
C GLN A 70 -8.02 0.14 7.98
N MET A 71 -8.10 -1.17 8.21
CA MET A 71 -7.57 -2.20 7.30
C MET A 71 -8.22 -2.14 5.92
N VAL A 72 -9.54 -1.96 5.86
CA VAL A 72 -10.27 -1.80 4.59
C VAL A 72 -9.80 -0.54 3.87
N LEU A 73 -9.68 0.59 4.57
CA LEU A 73 -9.20 1.85 4.01
C LEU A 73 -7.77 1.75 3.49
N GLN A 74 -6.85 1.16 4.25
CA GLN A 74 -5.47 0.93 3.85
C GLN A 74 -5.39 0.01 2.62
N GLY A 75 -6.19 -1.06 2.59
CA GLY A 75 -6.28 -1.97 1.44
C GLY A 75 -6.76 -1.28 0.17
N ILE A 76 -7.80 -0.45 0.26
CA ILE A 76 -8.29 0.36 -0.86
C ILE A 76 -7.21 1.37 -1.29
N TYR A 77 -6.54 2.02 -0.34
CA TYR A 77 -5.51 3.02 -0.62
C TYR A 77 -4.30 2.42 -1.36
N VAL A 78 -3.87 1.22 -0.96
CA VAL A 78 -2.84 0.44 -1.65
C VAL A 78 -3.32 0.09 -3.06
N GLN A 79 -4.51 -0.51 -3.21
CA GLN A 79 -5.02 -0.85 -4.54
C GLN A 79 -5.12 0.38 -5.46
N VAL A 80 -5.68 1.49 -4.98
CA VAL A 80 -5.84 2.71 -5.79
C VAL A 80 -4.49 3.31 -6.18
N ASN A 81 -3.52 3.42 -5.28
CA ASN A 81 -2.21 4.00 -5.62
C ASN A 81 -1.40 3.09 -6.55
N TYR A 82 -1.46 1.78 -6.38
CA TYR A 82 -0.73 0.84 -7.24
C TYR A 82 -1.40 0.67 -8.61
N VAL A 83 -2.74 0.65 -8.67
CA VAL A 83 -3.49 0.54 -9.93
C VAL A 83 -3.46 1.85 -10.73
N LYS A 84 -3.65 3.03 -10.09
CA LYS A 84 -3.75 4.31 -10.82
C LYS A 84 -2.40 4.93 -11.18
N LYS A 85 -1.36 4.86 -10.33
CA LYS A 85 -0.10 5.58 -10.57
C LYS A 85 0.97 4.77 -11.29
N ALA A 86 0.90 3.44 -11.26
CA ALA A 86 2.01 2.63 -11.76
C ALA A 86 1.84 2.15 -13.22
N GLN A 87 0.66 2.25 -13.84
CA GLN A 87 0.34 1.48 -15.07
C GLN A 87 0.69 -0.02 -14.93
N ILE A 88 0.84 -0.51 -13.70
CA ILE A 88 1.02 -1.92 -13.37
C ILE A 88 -0.39 -2.49 -13.28
N ILE A 89 -0.98 -2.71 -14.46
CA ILE A 89 -2.18 -3.53 -14.58
C ILE A 89 -1.85 -5.00 -14.22
N SER A 90 -0.57 -5.39 -14.13
CA SER A 90 -0.19 -6.80 -14.24
C SER A 90 0.29 -7.51 -12.99
N ASN A 91 0.22 -6.94 -11.79
CA ASN A 91 0.68 -7.66 -10.60
C ASN A 91 -0.25 -7.51 -9.41
N LEU A 92 -1.51 -7.91 -9.61
CA LEU A 92 -2.43 -8.26 -8.52
C LEU A 92 -1.72 -9.08 -7.45
N LYS A 93 -0.84 -10.02 -7.84
CA LYS A 93 0.00 -10.80 -6.93
C LYS A 93 0.83 -9.94 -5.97
N VAL A 94 1.51 -8.91 -6.46
CA VAL A 94 2.37 -8.04 -5.62
C VAL A 94 1.51 -7.20 -4.68
N THR A 95 0.43 -6.62 -5.19
CA THR A 95 -0.51 -5.83 -4.38
C THR A 95 -1.15 -6.68 -3.28
N THR A 96 -1.55 -7.92 -3.60
CA THR A 96 -2.10 -8.87 -2.63
C THR A 96 -1.05 -9.24 -1.57
N ILE A 97 0.20 -9.51 -1.97
CA ILE A 97 1.29 -9.79 -1.02
C ILE A 97 1.49 -8.59 -0.07
N MET A 98 1.45 -7.36 -0.58
CA MET A 98 1.59 -6.15 0.25
C MET A 98 0.46 -5.99 1.27
N VAL A 99 -0.78 -6.30 0.88
CA VAL A 99 -1.93 -6.30 1.79
C VAL A 99 -1.79 -7.39 2.86
N ILE A 100 -1.31 -8.57 2.49
CA ILE A 100 -1.04 -9.66 3.44
C ILE A 100 0.04 -9.24 4.44
N ILE A 101 1.13 -8.61 3.98
CA ILE A 101 2.19 -8.09 4.86
C ILE A 101 1.60 -7.08 5.85
N LEU A 102 0.74 -6.17 5.39
CA LEU A 102 0.05 -5.20 6.24
C LEU A 102 -0.81 -5.86 7.33
N ALA A 103 -1.56 -6.92 6.99
CA ALA A 103 -2.33 -7.68 7.97
C ALA A 103 -1.42 -8.37 9.01
N ILE A 104 -0.29 -8.93 8.59
CA ILE A 104 0.69 -9.54 9.50
C ILE A 104 1.27 -8.48 10.45
N MET A 105 1.55 -7.26 9.97
CA MET A 105 2.07 -6.18 10.79
C MET A 105 1.10 -5.75 11.91
N ASN A 106 -0.21 -5.79 11.66
CA ASN A 106 -1.22 -5.61 12.71
C ASN A 106 -1.13 -6.69 13.79
N ILE A 107 -1.03 -7.98 13.39
CA ILE A 107 -0.90 -9.11 14.33
C ILE A 107 0.37 -8.97 15.19
N ILE A 108 1.48 -8.57 14.57
CA ILE A 108 2.74 -8.30 15.30
C ILE A 108 2.54 -7.19 16.33
N GLY A 109 1.89 -6.08 15.94
CA GLY A 109 1.57 -4.99 16.85
C GLY A 109 0.75 -5.46 18.06
N ILE A 110 -0.32 -6.22 17.83
CA ILE A 110 -1.16 -6.80 18.90
C ILE A 110 -0.34 -7.69 19.82
N GLY A 111 0.50 -8.57 19.25
CA GLY A 111 1.35 -9.46 20.03
C GLY A 111 2.35 -8.70 20.92
N ILE A 112 2.99 -7.66 20.39
CA ILE A 112 3.89 -6.79 21.16
C ILE A 112 3.11 -6.08 22.27
N GLY A 113 1.93 -5.52 21.94
CA GLY A 113 1.07 -4.83 22.91
C GLY A 113 0.67 -5.76 24.04
N TRP A 114 0.32 -7.01 23.74
CA TRP A 114 -0.08 -7.98 24.74
C TRP A 114 1.07 -8.39 25.67
N ILE A 115 2.29 -8.55 25.14
CA ILE A 115 3.49 -8.83 25.94
C ILE A 115 3.80 -7.66 26.89
N LEU A 116 3.74 -6.42 26.39
CA LEU A 116 3.99 -5.23 27.19
C LEU A 116 2.90 -4.98 28.24
N SER A 117 1.65 -5.22 27.87
CA SER A 117 0.49 -5.22 28.74
C SER A 117 0.67 -6.24 29.88
N GLY A 118 1.08 -7.48 29.58
CA GLY A 118 1.34 -8.49 30.59
C GLY A 118 2.48 -8.15 31.58
N SER A 119 3.43 -7.28 31.18
CA SER A 119 4.57 -6.88 32.01
C SER A 119 4.19 -6.04 33.23
N GLU A 120 3.04 -5.36 33.23
CA GLU A 120 2.62 -4.51 34.35
C GLU A 120 1.99 -5.30 35.51
N ASN A 121 1.69 -6.60 35.32
CA ASN A 121 1.18 -7.46 36.40
C ASN A 121 2.29 -8.04 37.31
N TYR A 122 3.55 -7.61 37.14
CA TYR A 122 4.70 -8.07 37.92
C TYR A 122 5.42 -6.94 38.69
N ILE A 123 4.77 -5.79 38.89
CA ILE A 123 5.26 -4.71 39.78
C ILE A 123 4.25 -4.48 40.90
#